data_AF-A0A7C6WRU9-F1
#
_entry.id   AF-A0A7C6WRU9-F1
#
_cell.length_a   1.000
_cell.length_b   1.000
_cell.length_c   1.000
_cell.angle_alpha   90.00
_cell.angle_beta   90.00
_cell.angle_gamma   90.00
#
_symmetry.space_group_name_H-M   'P 1'
#
loop_
_entity.id
_entity.type
_entity.pdbx_description
1 polymer ?
#
loop_
_entity_poly.entity_id
_entity_poly.type
_entity_poly.pdbx_seq_one_letter_code
_entity_poly.pdbx_strand_id
1 'polypeptide(L)' 'MSKADSVKARLRHVAVKNKKTFDYILTHYFIERLLYRLSISPYAQHFVLKGGLLLQVVFARQARATRDIDL' A
#
# COMPACT_ATOMS: atom_id res chain seq x y z
N MET A 1 -6.46 24.29 -4.31
CA MET A 1 -5.73 23.01 -4.25
C MET A 1 -6.58 22.02 -3.47
N SER A 2 -6.97 20.89 -4.06
CA SER A 2 -7.84 19.93 -3.36
C SER A 2 -7.05 19.08 -2.35
N LYS A 3 -7.76 18.41 -1.42
CA LYS A 3 -7.14 17.42 -0.51
C LYS A 3 -6.44 16.30 -1.29
N ALA A 4 -7.03 15.88 -2.42
CA ALA A 4 -6.46 14.85 -3.29
C ALA A 4 -5.15 15.32 -3.94
N ASP A 5 -5.09 16.58 -4.41
CA ASP A 5 -3.87 17.15 -5.00
C ASP A 5 -2.74 17.23 -3.98
N SER A 6 -3.06 17.61 -2.74
CA SER A 6 -2.09 17.65 -1.63
C SER A 6 -1.51 16.26 -1.34
N VAL A 7 -2.36 15.22 -1.27
CA VAL A 7 -1.89 13.84 -1.09
C VAL A 7 -1.02 13.41 -2.27
N LYS A 8 -1.43 13.69 -3.51
CA LYS A 8 -0.68 13.34 -4.72
C LYS A 8 0.70 13.99 -4.73
N ALA A 9 0.80 15.27 -4.34
CA ALA A 9 2.08 15.97 -4.22
C ALA A 9 2.99 15.32 -3.17
N ARG A 10 2.47 15.02 -1.98
CA ARG A 10 3.22 14.32 -0.92
C ARG A 10 3.75 12.96 -1.37
N LEU A 11 2.92 12.18 -2.08
CA LEU A 11 3.34 10.89 -2.63
C LEU A 11 4.44 11.02 -3.69
N ARG A 12 4.44 12.08 -4.50
CA ARG A 12 5.56 12.36 -5.43
C ARG A 12 6.86 12.64 -4.67
N HIS A 13 6.82 13.42 -3.59
CA HIS A 13 8.00 13.65 -2.76
C HIS A 13 8.53 12.35 -2.13
N VAL A 14 7.62 11.47 -1.68
CA VAL A 14 8.00 10.14 -1.16
C VAL A 14 8.66 9.29 -2.24
N ALA A 15 8.16 9.29 -3.47
CA ALA A 15 8.75 8.55 -4.59
C ALA A 15 10.19 9.01 -4.87
N VAL A 16 10.42 10.32 -4.95
CA VAL A 16 11.75 10.90 -5.13
C VAL A 16 12.68 10.51 -3.98
N LYS A 17 12.24 10.69 -2.73
CA LYS A 17 13.05 10.38 -1.53
C LYS A 17 13.46 8.90 -1.47
N ASN A 18 12.58 8.00 -1.88
CA ASN A 18 12.83 6.55 -1.81
C ASN A 18 13.44 5.97 -3.09
N LYS A 19 13.72 6.80 -4.12
CA LYS A 19 14.22 6.35 -5.43
C LYS A 19 13.32 5.25 -6.03
N LYS A 20 12.00 5.42 -5.91
CA LYS A 20 10.99 4.52 -6.49
C LYS A 20 10.15 5.28 -7.51
N THR A 21 9.53 4.56 -8.43
CA THR A 21 8.56 5.17 -9.35
C THR A 21 7.35 5.71 -8.58
N PHE A 22 6.75 6.78 -9.10
CA PHE A 22 5.55 7.35 -8.49
C PHE A 22 4.42 6.33 -8.44
N ASP A 23 4.25 5.54 -9.49
CA ASP A 23 3.23 4.47 -9.55
C ASP A 23 3.43 3.42 -8.46
N TYR A 24 4.67 3.02 -8.18
CA TYR A 24 4.96 2.07 -7.10
C TYR A 24 4.49 2.62 -5.75
N ILE A 25 4.83 3.88 -5.45
CA ILE A 25 4.41 4.53 -4.20
C ILE A 25 2.89 4.72 -4.15
N LEU A 26 2.27 5.12 -5.27
CA LEU A 26 0.84 5.32 -5.35
C LEU A 26 0.07 4.01 -5.10
N THR A 27 0.50 2.91 -5.72
CA THR A 27 -0.08 1.58 -5.52
C THR A 27 0.13 1.10 -4.08
N HIS A 28 1.33 1.22 -3.51
CA HIS A 28 1.58 0.82 -2.13
C HIS A 28 0.75 1.64 -1.14
N TYR A 29 0.66 2.95 -1.35
CA TYR A 29 -0.20 3.81 -0.53
C TYR A 29 -1.67 3.38 -0.60
N PHE A 30 -2.18 3.08 -1.80
CA PHE A 30 -3.54 2.60 -1.95
C PHE A 30 -3.78 1.29 -1.18
N ILE A 31 -2.88 0.30 -1.35
CA ILE A 31 -2.95 -1.01 -0.68
C ILE A 31 -2.93 -0.83 0.83
N GLU A 32 -1.95 -0.11 1.38
CA GLU A 32 -1.84 0.12 2.83
C GLU A 32 -3.08 0.83 3.39
N ARG A 33 -3.62 1.82 2.68
CA ARG A 33 -4.84 2.54 3.11
C ARG A 33 -6.09 1.66 3.01
N LEU A 34 -6.17 0.76 2.04
CA LEU A 34 -7.26 -0.20 1.91
C LEU A 34 -7.22 -1.23 3.04
N LEU A 35 -6.06 -1.86 3.27
CA LEU A 35 -5.86 -2.82 4.37
C LEU A 35 -6.13 -2.18 5.73
N TYR A 36 -5.68 -0.94 5.95
CA TYR A 36 -6.01 -0.19 7.16
C TYR A 36 -7.52 -0.05 7.36
N ARG A 37 -8.26 0.42 6.34
CA ARG A 37 -9.73 0.56 6.43
C ARG A 37 -10.43 -0.77 6.68
N LEU A 38 -9.97 -1.85 6.04
CA LEU A 38 -10.50 -3.18 6.24
C LEU A 38 -10.27 -3.66 7.68
N SER A 39 -9.07 -3.44 8.23
CA SER A 39 -8.69 -3.87 9.58
C SER A 39 -9.49 -3.21 10.70
N ILE A 40 -10.01 -2.00 10.47
CA ILE A 40 -10.88 -1.28 11.43
C ILE A 40 -12.37 -1.39 11.07
N SER A 41 -12.71 -2.17 10.05
CA SER A 41 -14.11 -2.37 9.63
C SER A 41 -14.78 -3.47 10.46
N PRO A 42 -16.13 -3.50 10.52
CA PRO A 42 -16.87 -4.61 11.13
C PRO A 42 -16.56 -5.99 10.50
N TYR A 43 -15.99 -6.02 9.30
CA TYR A 43 -15.69 -7.25 8.56
C TYR A 43 -14.26 -7.74 8.77
N ALA A 44 -13.44 -7.08 9.61
CA ALA A 44 -12.01 -7.39 9.74
C ALA A 44 -11.73 -8.88 10.01
N GLN A 45 -12.59 -9.53 10.82
CA GLN A 45 -12.45 -10.95 11.19
C GLN A 45 -12.85 -11.93 10.07
N HIS A 46 -13.35 -11.44 8.93
CA HIS A 46 -13.70 -12.29 7.78
C HIS A 46 -12.57 -12.43 6.76
N PHE A 47 -11.44 -11.75 6.97
CA PHE A 47 -10.34 -11.68 6.01
C PHE A 47 -9.00 -12.01 6.65
N VAL A 48 -8.15 -12.71 5.91
CA VAL A 48 -6.78 -13.02 6.33
C VAL A 48 -5.83 -12.67 5.19
N LEU A 49 -4.92 -11.74 5.44
CA LEU A 49 -3.91 -11.38 4.44
C LEU A 49 -3.03 -12.59 4.10
N LYS A 50 -2.94 -12.90 2.81
CA LYS A 50 -2.11 -13.98 2.27
C LYS A 50 -1.34 -13.49 1.02
N GLY A 51 -0.75 -14.44 0.30
CA GLY A 51 -0.13 -14.17 -1.00
C GLY A 51 1.07 -13.23 -0.95
N GLY A 52 1.31 -12.51 -2.05
CA GLY A 52 2.55 -11.74 -2.25
C GLY A 52 2.74 -10.59 -1.27
N LEU A 53 1.65 -9.96 -0.82
CA LEU A 53 1.71 -8.86 0.16
C LEU A 53 2.12 -9.37 1.54
N LEU A 54 1.61 -10.53 1.96
CA LEU A 54 2.07 -11.16 3.20
C LEU A 54 3.58 -11.43 3.14
N LEU A 55 4.07 -12.01 2.03
CA LEU A 55 5.50 -12.29 1.86
C LEU A 55 6.36 -11.02 1.87
N GLN A 56 5.87 -9.90 1.31
CA GLN A 56 6.58 -8.62 1.41
C GLN A 56 6.75 -8.14 2.85
N VAL A 57 5.75 -8.33 3.71
CA VAL A 57 5.84 -7.95 5.12
C VAL A 57 6.79 -8.89 5.86
N VAL A 58 6.65 -10.21 5.66
CA VAL A 58 7.47 -11.24 6.32
C VAL A 58 8.95 -11.13 5.94
N PHE A 59 9.26 -10.87 4.67
CA PHE A 59 10.63 -10.76 4.17
C PHE A 59 11.17 -9.33 4.14
N ALA A 60 10.63 -8.41 4.96
CA ALA A 60 11.12 -7.04 5.08
C ALA A 60 11.29 -6.32 3.73
N ARG A 61 10.31 -6.48 2.83
CA ARG A 61 10.26 -5.87 1.49
C ARG A 61 11.35 -6.34 0.51
N GLN A 62 11.98 -7.49 0.78
CA GLN A 62 12.89 -8.16 -0.16
C GLN A 62 12.14 -9.00 -1.20
N ALA A 63 10.86 -9.31 -0.96
CA ALA A 63 10.02 -10.00 -1.92
C ALA A 63 9.63 -9.10 -3.12
N ARG A 64 9.29 -9.74 -4.25
CA ARG A 64 8.87 -9.08 -5.49
C ARG A 64 7.74 -8.08 -5.25
N ALA A 65 7.76 -6.96 -5.97
CA ALA A 65 6.62 -6.05 -6.03
C ALA A 65 5.36 -6.78 -6.55
N THR A 66 4.30 -6.83 -5.74
CA THR A 66 2.96 -7.30 -6.13
C THR A 66 1.96 -6.14 -6.09
N ARG A 67 0.92 -6.22 -6.90
CA ARG A 67 -0.22 -5.30 -6.87
C ARG A 67 -1.50 -5.96 -6.35
N ASP A 68 -1.49 -7.29 -6.29
CA ASP A 68 -2.64 -8.09 -5.90
C ASP A 68 -2.79 -8.09 -4.39
N ILE A 69 -4.04 -8.06 -3.94
CA ILE A 69 -4.42 -8.12 -2.53
C ILE A 69 -5.18 -9.42 -2.32
N ASP A 70 -4.48 -10.42 -1.78
CA ASP A 70 -5.05 -11.71 -1.44
C ASP A 70 -5.50 -11.70 0.03
N LEU A 71 -6.81 -11.83 0.28
CA LEU A 71 -7.47 -11.78 1.60
C LEU A 71 -8.26 -13.05 1.91
#